data_AF-A0A382IP29-F1
#
_entry.id   AF-A0A382IP29-F1
#
_cell.length_a   1.000
_cell.length_b   1.000
_cell.length_c   1.000
_cell.angle_alpha   90.00
_cell.angle_beta   90.00
_cell.angle_gamma   90.00
#
_symmetry.space_group_name_H-M   'P 1'
#
loop_
_entity.id
_entity.type
_entity.pdbx_description
1 polymer ?
#
loop_
_entity_poly.entity_id
_entity_poly.type
_entity_poly.pdbx_seq_one_letter_code
_entity_poly.pdbx_strand_id
1 'polypeptide(L)'
;MPELPDVQTVVNYLQPSISRENIQSLESPNRYYAVLENGSPLDYNNFLIGKKIKYVSRRGKYIILNLNSGYLLIHLRMTGKVLLEKPDPENMKYVSFQLNFSDDSSLFFHDVRKFGRIYMSKKLDWLENKLGVEPLSNEFTPNWLYKHLK
;
A
#
# COMPACT_ATOMS: atom_id res chain seq x y z
N MET A 1 -11.66 8.39 -7.36
CA MET A 1 -11.03 8.36 -6.02
C MET A 1 -11.33 7.00 -5.46
N PRO A 2 -10.34 6.10 -5.33
CA PRO A 2 -10.54 4.79 -4.73
C PRO A 2 -11.15 4.86 -3.33
N GLU A 3 -12.29 4.21 -3.17
CA GLU A 3 -12.99 4.04 -1.91
C GLU A 3 -12.74 2.63 -1.34
N LEU A 4 -13.34 2.31 -0.20
CA LEU A 4 -13.13 1.02 0.47
C LEU A 4 -13.34 -0.19 -0.46
N PRO A 5 -14.42 -0.29 -1.26
CA PRO A 5 -14.62 -1.43 -2.16
C PRO A 5 -13.54 -1.56 -3.23
N ASP A 6 -13.07 -0.43 -3.78
CA ASP A 6 -12.00 -0.41 -4.78
C ASP A 6 -10.69 -0.93 -4.18
N VAL A 7 -10.37 -0.47 -2.96
CA VAL A 7 -9.17 -0.92 -2.24
C VAL A 7 -9.26 -2.41 -1.92
N GLN A 8 -10.44 -2.92 -1.54
CA GLN A 8 -10.62 -4.35 -1.29
C GLN A 8 -10.45 -5.18 -2.57
N THR A 9 -10.94 -4.68 -3.71
CA THR A 9 -10.75 -5.32 -5.03
C THR A 9 -9.26 -5.44 -5.36
N VAL A 10 -8.50 -4.38 -5.08
CA VAL A 10 -7.05 -4.38 -5.27
C VAL A 10 -6.36 -5.39 -4.34
N VAL A 11 -6.76 -5.47 -3.07
CA VAL A 11 -6.23 -6.49 -2.15
C VAL A 11 -6.47 -7.90 -2.68
N ASN A 12 -7.70 -8.19 -3.13
CA ASN A 12 -8.05 -9.50 -3.68
C ASN A 12 -7.24 -9.83 -4.95
N TYR A 13 -6.95 -8.83 -5.78
CA TYR A 13 -6.11 -8.97 -6.97
C TYR A 13 -4.64 -9.25 -6.63
N LEU A 14 -4.08 -8.56 -5.63
CA LEU A 14 -2.68 -8.73 -5.24
C LEU A 14 -2.40 -10.00 -4.45
N GLN A 15 -3.33 -10.38 -3.55
CA GLN A 15 -3.18 -11.50 -2.61
C GLN A 15 -2.61 -12.77 -3.27
N PRO A 16 -3.16 -13.32 -4.38
CA PRO A 16 -2.65 -14.56 -4.95
C PRO A 16 -1.27 -14.43 -5.60
N SER A 17 -0.92 -13.24 -6.10
CA SER A 17 0.24 -13.06 -6.97
C SER A 17 1.53 -12.66 -6.24
N ILE A 18 1.42 -11.88 -5.16
CA ILE A 18 2.61 -11.36 -4.44
C ILE A 18 2.76 -11.95 -3.04
N SER A 19 1.78 -12.71 -2.56
CA SER A 19 1.92 -13.37 -1.27
C SER A 19 3.02 -14.43 -1.37
N ARG A 20 3.89 -14.45 -0.36
CA ARG A 20 5.06 -15.31 -0.22
C ARG A 20 6.29 -14.88 -1.03
N GLU A 21 6.22 -13.76 -1.75
CA GLU A 21 7.40 -13.20 -2.39
C GLU A 21 8.34 -12.50 -1.40
N ASN A 22 9.64 -12.53 -1.71
CA ASN A 22 10.66 -11.80 -0.97
C ASN A 22 10.98 -10.49 -1.71
N ILE A 23 11.01 -9.39 -0.97
CA ILE A 23 11.31 -8.07 -1.53
C ILE A 23 12.82 -7.96 -1.74
N GLN A 24 13.22 -7.66 -2.97
CA GLN A 24 14.61 -7.47 -3.37
C GLN A 24 15.03 -6.00 -3.32
N SER A 25 14.18 -5.08 -3.76
CA SER A 25 14.46 -3.64 -3.68
C SER A 25 13.19 -2.80 -3.86
N LEU A 26 13.28 -1.52 -3.48
CA LEU A 26 12.30 -0.50 -3.79
C LEU A 26 12.96 0.65 -4.55
N GLU A 27 12.36 1.03 -5.66
CA GLU A 27 12.83 2.11 -6.53
C GLU A 27 11.72 3.12 -6.83
N SER A 28 12.10 4.33 -7.26
CA SER A 28 11.16 5.35 -7.76
C SER A 28 11.54 5.70 -9.20
N PRO A 29 10.96 5.01 -10.21
CA PRO A 29 11.35 5.19 -11.61
C PRO A 29 11.23 6.62 -12.11
N ASN A 30 10.18 7.34 -11.70
CA ASN A 30 9.99 8.75 -12.05
C ASN A 30 10.70 9.75 -11.11
N ARG A 31 11.51 9.26 -10.17
CA ARG A 31 12.25 10.02 -9.15
C ARG A 31 11.35 10.90 -8.25
N TYR A 32 10.07 10.56 -8.12
CA TYR A 32 9.15 11.26 -7.22
C TYR A 32 9.18 10.67 -5.81
N TYR A 33 10.15 11.10 -5.01
CA TYR A 33 10.35 10.54 -3.67
C TYR A 33 9.31 10.96 -2.62
N ALA A 34 8.48 11.98 -2.89
CA ALA A 34 7.40 12.36 -1.99
C ALA A 34 6.23 11.34 -1.94
N VAL A 35 6.29 10.27 -2.74
CA VAL A 35 5.47 9.07 -2.52
C VAL A 35 5.85 8.35 -1.22
N LEU A 36 7.10 8.45 -0.78
CA LEU A 36 7.63 7.86 0.45
C LEU A 36 7.31 8.81 1.61
N GLU A 37 6.25 8.53 2.38
CA GLU A 37 5.78 9.54 3.33
C GLU A 37 6.72 9.72 4.53
N ASN A 38 7.27 8.62 5.05
CA ASN A 38 7.93 8.59 6.35
C ASN A 38 9.38 8.10 6.30
N GLY A 39 10.08 8.35 5.20
CA GLY A 39 11.51 8.04 5.09
C GLY A 39 12.08 8.28 3.69
N SER A 40 13.41 8.20 3.60
CA SER A 40 14.13 8.28 2.34
C SER A 40 14.11 6.95 1.57
N PRO A 41 14.48 6.91 0.28
CA PRO A 41 14.62 5.67 -0.47
C PRO A 41 15.57 4.66 0.21
N LEU A 42 16.63 5.16 0.86
CA LEU A 42 17.58 4.32 1.59
C LEU A 42 16.92 3.69 2.83
N ASP A 43 16.14 4.47 3.59
CA ASP A 43 15.42 3.94 4.76
C ASP A 43 14.43 2.85 4.37
N TYR A 44 13.70 3.05 3.26
CA TYR A 44 12.77 2.06 2.72
C TYR A 44 13.49 0.78 2.29
N ASN A 45 14.60 0.89 1.55
CA ASN A 45 15.36 -0.29 1.14
C ASN A 45 15.93 -1.04 2.36
N ASN A 46 16.55 -0.34 3.31
CA ASN A 46 17.03 -0.93 4.56
C ASN A 46 15.91 -1.62 5.35
N PHE A 47 14.69 -1.08 5.29
CA PHE A 47 13.54 -1.68 5.95
C PHE A 47 12.95 -2.87 5.18
N LEU A 48 12.98 -2.91 3.85
CA LEU A 48 12.22 -3.87 3.04
C LEU A 48 13.04 -5.04 2.50
N ILE A 49 14.32 -4.84 2.20
CA ILE A 49 15.15 -5.86 1.53
C ILE A 49 15.18 -7.16 2.36
N GLY A 50 14.95 -8.29 1.68
CA GLY A 50 14.94 -9.63 2.26
C GLY A 50 13.69 -9.96 3.08
N LYS A 51 12.73 -9.04 3.21
CA LYS A 51 11.48 -9.32 3.89
C LYS A 51 10.52 -10.06 2.97
N LYS A 52 9.85 -11.07 3.55
CA LYS A 52 8.82 -11.86 2.89
C LYS A 52 7.45 -11.24 3.10
N ILE A 53 6.66 -11.09 2.04
CA ILE A 53 5.24 -10.76 2.13
C ILE A 53 4.50 -12.02 2.60
N LYS A 54 3.85 -11.96 3.76
CA LYS A 54 3.04 -13.08 4.28
C LYS A 54 1.65 -13.11 3.64
N TYR A 55 0.99 -11.96 3.60
CA TYR A 55 -0.34 -11.77 3.02
C TYR A 55 -0.62 -10.27 2.81
N VAL A 56 -1.65 -9.97 2.02
CA VAL A 56 -2.14 -8.62 1.77
C VAL A 56 -3.46 -8.42 2.53
N SER A 57 -3.64 -7.27 3.15
CA SER A 57 -4.89 -6.94 3.83
C SER A 57 -5.28 -5.48 3.56
N ARG A 58 -6.47 -5.10 4.04
CA ARG A 58 -6.99 -3.74 3.95
C ARG A 58 -7.32 -3.22 5.34
N ARG A 59 -7.03 -1.95 5.58
CA ARG A 59 -7.62 -1.17 6.68
C ARG A 59 -8.06 0.19 6.15
N GLY A 60 -9.34 0.51 6.27
CA GLY A 60 -9.93 1.69 5.64
C GLY A 60 -9.60 1.73 4.15
N LYS A 61 -8.87 2.78 3.73
CA LYS A 61 -8.38 2.98 2.34
C LYS A 61 -6.90 2.64 2.15
N TYR A 62 -6.30 1.94 3.10
CA TYR A 62 -4.92 1.48 3.04
C TYR A 62 -4.88 0.01 2.60
N ILE A 63 -4.05 -0.27 1.59
CA ILE A 63 -3.57 -1.61 1.28
C ILE A 63 -2.38 -1.88 2.20
N ILE A 64 -2.33 -3.05 2.82
CA ILE A 64 -1.27 -3.42 3.77
C ILE A 64 -0.60 -4.70 3.27
N LEU A 65 0.68 -4.61 2.94
CA LEU A 65 1.55 -5.78 2.76
C LEU A 65 2.07 -6.17 4.14
N ASN A 66 1.61 -7.31 4.65
CA ASN A 66 2.02 -7.82 5.96
C ASN A 66 3.31 -8.60 5.78
N LEU A 67 4.41 -8.06 6.29
CA LEU A 67 5.73 -8.66 6.09
C LEU A 67 6.03 -9.67 7.20
N ASN A 68 7.07 -10.47 7.03
CA ASN A 68 7.61 -11.29 8.12
C ASN A 68 8.01 -10.44 9.35
N SER A 69 8.44 -9.20 9.13
CA SER A 69 8.69 -8.19 10.15
C SER A 69 8.21 -6.80 9.70
N GLY A 70 7.17 -6.27 10.35
CA GLY A 70 6.57 -4.97 10.03
C GLY A 70 5.64 -4.99 8.82
N TYR A 71 5.37 -3.82 8.26
CA TYR A 71 4.30 -3.56 7.30
C TYR A 71 4.75 -2.53 6.25
N LEU A 72 4.34 -2.73 5.01
CA LEU A 72 4.34 -1.69 3.97
C LEU A 72 2.89 -1.34 3.65
N LEU A 73 2.52 -0.08 3.81
CA LEU A 73 1.17 0.39 3.54
C LEU A 73 1.15 1.25 2.28
N ILE A 74 0.11 1.11 1.47
CA ILE A 74 -0.10 1.89 0.24
C ILE A 74 -1.46 2.57 0.34
N HIS A 75 -1.48 3.89 0.15
CA HIS A 75 -2.71 4.68 0.07
C HIS A 75 -2.86 5.25 -1.35
N LEU A 76 -3.82 4.73 -2.12
CA LEU A 76 -4.03 5.07 -3.54
C LEU A 76 -4.45 6.54 -3.77
N ARG A 77 -5.10 7.16 -2.78
CA ARG A 77 -5.67 8.53 -2.85
C ARG A 77 -6.67 8.69 -3.99
N MET A 78 -6.32 9.40 -5.06
CA MET A 78 -7.27 9.79 -6.10
C MET A 78 -7.12 8.97 -7.37
N THR A 79 -5.88 8.82 -7.86
CA THR A 79 -5.53 8.20 -9.15
C THR A 79 -4.51 7.08 -9.03
N GLY A 80 -4.08 6.76 -7.82
CA GLY A 80 -3.11 5.69 -7.59
C GLY A 80 -3.69 4.34 -8.03
N LYS A 81 -2.88 3.58 -8.75
CA LYS A 81 -3.13 2.21 -9.19
C LYS A 81 -1.91 1.36 -8.87
N VAL A 82 -2.13 0.10 -8.53
CA VAL A 82 -1.08 -0.90 -8.41
C VAL A 82 -1.20 -1.87 -9.57
N LEU A 83 -0.07 -2.22 -10.17
CA LEU A 83 0.02 -3.04 -11.38
C LEU A 83 1.08 -4.11 -11.15
N LEU A 84 0.81 -5.34 -11.61
CA LEU A 84 1.79 -6.45 -11.60
C LEU A 84 2.52 -6.58 -12.93
N GLU A 85 1.96 -6.00 -13.99
CA GLU A 85 2.58 -5.91 -15.29
C GLU A 85 3.32 -4.59 -15.42
N LYS A 86 4.48 -4.64 -16.07
CA LYS A 86 5.29 -3.45 -16.35
C LYS A 86 4.51 -2.50 -17.26
N PRO A 87 4.31 -1.23 -16.86
CA PRO A 87 3.66 -0.26 -17.72
C PRO A 87 4.44 0.01 -19.01
N ASP A 88 3.72 0.41 -20.06
CA ASP A 88 4.32 0.87 -21.30
C ASP A 88 5.31 2.02 -21.06
N PRO A 89 6.34 2.19 -21.92
CA PRO A 89 7.35 3.24 -21.77
C PRO A 89 6.76 4.65 -21.58
N GLU A 90 5.65 4.97 -22.26
CA GLU A 90 4.97 6.27 -22.16
C GLU A 90 4.35 6.53 -20.77
N ASN A 91 3.97 5.45 -20.07
CA ASN A 91 3.33 5.48 -18.75
C ASN A 91 4.34 5.37 -17.60
N MET A 92 5.60 5.00 -17.88
CA MET A 92 6.65 4.88 -16.87
C MET A 92 6.88 6.19 -16.09
N LYS A 93 6.64 7.35 -16.71
CA LYS A 93 6.73 8.68 -16.04
C LYS A 93 5.73 8.85 -14.88
N TYR A 94 4.68 8.05 -14.83
CA TYR A 94 3.67 8.05 -13.75
C TYR A 94 3.93 6.99 -12.68
N VAL A 95 4.93 6.12 -12.86
CA VAL A 95 5.31 5.11 -11.87
C VAL A 95 6.12 5.76 -10.76
N SER A 96 5.46 5.96 -9.62
CA SER A 96 6.05 6.66 -8.47
C SER A 96 6.87 5.73 -7.57
N PHE A 97 6.52 4.45 -7.51
CA PHE A 97 7.42 3.43 -6.96
C PHE A 97 7.29 2.10 -7.70
N GLN A 98 8.35 1.31 -7.62
CA GLN A 98 8.45 -0.06 -8.10
C GLN A 98 9.05 -0.91 -6.97
N LEU A 99 8.39 -2.02 -6.65
CA LEU A 99 8.86 -3.00 -5.68
C LEU A 99 9.28 -4.24 -6.47
N ASN A 100 10.56 -4.59 -6.41
CA ASN A 100 11.12 -5.75 -7.10
C ASN A 100 11.12 -6.96 -6.16
N PHE A 101 10.76 -8.12 -6.71
CA PHE A 101 10.73 -9.37 -5.97
C PHE A 101 11.87 -10.30 -6.40
N SER A 102 12.16 -11.32 -5.59
CA SER A 102 13.26 -12.26 -5.85
C SER A 102 13.01 -13.23 -7.02
N ASP A 103 11.80 -13.30 -7.54
CA ASP A 103 11.41 -14.10 -8.72
C ASP A 103 11.45 -13.27 -10.03
N ASP A 104 12.12 -12.11 -10.01
CA ASP A 104 12.20 -11.11 -11.08
C ASP A 104 10.87 -10.43 -11.43
N SER A 105 9.77 -10.74 -10.73
CA SER A 105 8.50 -10.03 -10.87
C SER A 105 8.54 -8.69 -10.13
N SER A 106 7.55 -7.82 -10.40
CA SER A 106 7.52 -6.48 -9.82
C SER A 106 6.11 -5.97 -9.58
N LEU A 107 5.96 -5.16 -8.54
CA LEU A 107 4.75 -4.39 -8.27
C LEU A 107 5.02 -2.91 -8.58
N PHE A 108 4.24 -2.34 -9.48
CA PHE A 108 4.34 -0.95 -9.91
C PHE A 108 3.21 -0.11 -9.31
N PHE A 109 3.55 1.06 -8.79
CA PHE A 109 2.56 2.04 -8.36
C PHE A 109 2.49 3.22 -9.32
N HIS A 110 1.44 3.21 -10.11
CA HIS A 110 1.14 4.22 -11.09
C HIS A 110 0.25 5.31 -10.48
N ASP A 111 0.74 6.53 -10.41
CA ASP A 111 -0.01 7.66 -9.86
C ASP A 111 0.21 8.96 -10.65
N VAL A 112 -0.76 9.28 -11.49
CA VAL A 112 -0.73 10.45 -12.38
C VAL A 112 -0.71 11.76 -11.59
N ARG A 113 -1.47 11.85 -10.48
CA ARG A 113 -1.61 13.08 -9.69
C ARG A 113 -0.59 13.19 -8.56
N LYS A 114 0.23 12.17 -8.34
CA LYS A 114 1.30 12.16 -7.32
C LYS A 114 0.80 12.42 -5.89
N PHE A 115 -0.44 12.04 -5.59
CA PHE A 115 -1.02 12.16 -4.26
C PHE A 115 -0.87 10.88 -3.44
N GLY A 116 -0.75 9.74 -4.10
CA GLY A 116 -0.51 8.46 -3.50
C GLY A 116 0.69 8.47 -2.56
N ARG A 117 0.59 7.66 -1.51
CA ARG A 117 1.62 7.56 -0.47
C ARG A 117 1.87 6.13 -0.10
N ILE A 118 3.11 5.82 0.23
CA ILE A 118 3.48 4.60 0.93
C ILE A 118 4.08 4.92 2.30
N TYR A 119 3.96 3.96 3.19
CA TYR A 119 4.39 4.05 4.58
C TYR A 119 5.08 2.75 4.97
N MET A 120 6.28 2.81 5.52
CA MET A 120 6.88 1.68 6.23
C MET A 120 6.54 1.76 7.72
N SER A 121 6.20 0.65 8.36
CA SER A 121 5.94 0.66 9.81
C SER A 121 6.26 -0.67 10.49
N LYS A 122 6.73 -0.61 11.74
CA LYS A 122 6.90 -1.80 12.59
C LYS A 122 5.59 -2.25 13.25
N LYS A 123 4.65 -1.33 13.47
CA LYS A 123 3.36 -1.55 14.15
C LYS A 123 2.22 -0.79 13.45
N LEU A 124 0.98 -1.18 13.69
CA LEU A 124 -0.19 -0.53 13.10
C LEU A 124 -0.92 0.43 14.05
N ASP A 125 -0.45 0.57 15.29
CA ASP A 125 -1.12 1.38 16.34
C ASP A 125 -1.44 2.81 15.87
N TRP A 126 -0.52 3.45 15.12
CA TRP A 126 -0.75 4.80 14.57
C TRP A 126 -1.93 4.86 13.59
N LEU A 127 -2.14 3.79 12.82
CA LEU A 127 -3.20 3.68 11.84
C LEU A 127 -4.54 3.44 12.53
N GLU A 128 -4.55 2.54 13.51
CA GLU A 128 -5.74 2.25 14.31
C GLU A 128 -6.20 3.46 15.12
N ASN A 129 -5.26 4.22 15.68
CA ASN A 129 -5.58 5.46 16.40
C ASN A 129 -6.10 6.58 15.48
N LYS A 130 -5.75 6.53 14.18
CA LYS A 130 -6.17 7.52 13.18
C LYS A 130 -7.53 7.20 12.58
N LEU A 131 -7.88 5.93 12.47
CA LEU A 131 -9.06 5.48 11.75
C LEU A 131 -10.21 5.15 12.70
N GLY A 132 -11.44 5.42 12.26
CA GLY A 132 -12.63 4.91 12.92
C GLY A 132 -12.78 3.39 12.76
N VAL A 133 -13.86 2.87 13.35
CA VAL A 133 -14.27 1.48 13.23
C VAL A 133 -14.46 1.09 11.76
N GLU A 134 -14.11 -0.15 11.40
CA GLU A 134 -14.38 -0.69 10.06
C GLU A 134 -15.88 -0.75 9.79
N PRO A 135 -16.39 -0.19 8.69
CA PRO A 135 -17.83 -0.05 8.45
C PRO A 135 -18.57 -1.39 8.22
N LEU A 136 -17.84 -2.47 7.94
CA LEU A 136 -18.38 -3.82 7.76
C LEU A 136 -18.11 -4.73 8.97
N SER A 137 -17.52 -4.20 10.06
CA SER A 137 -17.34 -4.97 11.28
C SER A 137 -18.59 -4.92 12.16
N ASN A 138 -18.70 -5.89 13.08
CA ASN A 138 -19.77 -5.92 14.07
C ASN A 138 -19.71 -4.77 15.08
N GLU A 139 -18.59 -4.03 15.11
CA GLU A 139 -18.42 -2.86 16.00
C GLU A 139 -19.11 -1.62 15.42
N PHE A 140 -19.32 -1.56 14.10
CA PHE A 140 -20.02 -0.44 13.46
C PHE A 140 -21.53 -0.60 13.64
N THR A 141 -22.01 -0.15 14.80
CA THR A 141 -23.41 -0.26 15.20
C THR A 141 -24.15 1.09 15.09
N PRO A 142 -25.49 1.09 14.99
CA PRO A 142 -26.27 2.33 15.07
C PRO A 142 -25.97 3.15 16.34
N ASN A 143 -25.74 2.49 17.47
CA ASN A 143 -25.37 3.16 18.73
C ASN A 143 -23.97 3.78 18.66
N TRP A 144 -23.01 3.08 18.06
CA TRP A 144 -21.69 3.65 17.79
C TRP A 144 -21.81 4.89 16.91
N LEU A 145 -22.57 4.81 15.80
CA LEU A 145 -22.78 5.92 14.89
C LEU A 145 -23.45 7.09 15.61
N TYR A 146 -24.54 6.86 16.34
CA TYR A 146 -25.25 7.89 17.10
C TYR A 146 -24.35 8.63 18.09
N LYS A 147 -23.48 7.92 18.82
CA LYS A 147 -22.53 8.53 19.76
C LYS A 147 -21.46 9.41 19.11
N HIS A 148 -21.21 9.22 17.81
CA HIS A 148 -20.16 9.92 17.07
C HIS A 148 -20.70 10.88 15.99
N LEU A 149 -22.02 10.94 15.81
CA LEU A 149 -22.68 12.02 15.09
C LEU A 149 -22.64 13.27 15.97
N LYS A 150 -22.05 14.35 15.44
CA LYS A 150 -22.15 15.69 16.03
C LYS A 150 -23.42 16.37 15.54
#